data_AF-A0A816GSD0-F1
#
_entry.id   AF-A0A816GSD0-F1
#
_cell.length_a   1.000
_cell.length_b   1.000
_cell.length_c   1.000
_cell.angle_alpha   90.00
_cell.angle_beta   90.00
_cell.angle_gamma   90.00
#
_symmetry.space_group_name_H-M   'P 1'
#
loop_
_entity.id
_entity.type
_entity.pdbx_description
1 polymer ?
#
loop_
_entity_poly.entity_id
_entity_poly.type
_entity_poly.pdbx_seq_one_letter_code
_entity_poly.pdbx_strand_id
1 'polypeptide(L)'
;GVKYLVDLLNLKQIAVILVEDLAISWKYILVAFGLAAIVSFLWIVLMRWLATPLVWLGIIGFIVLLAVITGLAFFEFVQLREKNDNQIIKEFKFVADANYYRSLSITWLIIGILSGILLLIAVLIVLVLFKRLRIALTILQEASTAVAYNFFILFWPFIPLILHIGIFAYWVAITIYLATARKPIYRITGSQSDADSMDLTIGQICDPKKWNNNAGMNVECMFSEYGYDPQVDLDNILNGTGKHFKSFISFVNQNQWLPQVFSVFMFFWLTAFTIGLSELVLAGVYARYYWDKRRFGIPRSSLGVSFFRAIVFHLGTIAFGSLIIAIV
;
A
#
# COMPACT_ATOMS: atom_id res chain seq x y z
N GLY A 1 -6.30 -22.08 21.74
CA GLY A 1 -4.88 -22.05 22.15
C GLY A 1 -3.95 -22.47 21.02
N VAL A 2 -3.87 -23.76 20.72
CA VAL A 2 -2.83 -24.35 19.82
C VAL A 2 -2.83 -23.78 18.40
N LYS A 3 -4.00 -23.54 17.78
CA LYS A 3 -4.09 -22.98 16.42
C LYS A 3 -3.48 -21.57 16.32
N TYR A 4 -3.76 -20.71 17.30
CA TYR A 4 -3.19 -19.36 17.38
C TYR A 4 -1.68 -19.36 17.66
N LEU A 5 -1.18 -20.33 18.43
CA LEU A 5 0.25 -20.50 18.66
C LEU A 5 0.99 -20.96 17.39
N VAL A 6 0.39 -21.87 16.62
CA VAL A 6 0.93 -22.31 15.33
C VAL A 6 0.95 -21.15 14.33
N ASP A 7 -0.13 -20.37 14.24
CA ASP A 7 -0.19 -19.20 13.35
C ASP A 7 0.82 -18.11 13.76
N LEU A 8 1.03 -17.88 15.06
CA LEU A 8 2.02 -16.93 15.57
C LEU A 8 3.46 -17.38 15.28
N LEU A 9 3.76 -18.68 15.44
CA LEU A 9 5.07 -19.24 15.12
C LEU A 9 5.36 -19.15 13.62
N ASN A 10 4.36 -19.43 12.78
CA ASN A 10 4.46 -19.28 11.33
C ASN A 10 4.70 -17.81 10.93
N LEU A 11 3.98 -16.85 11.53
CA LEU A 11 4.19 -15.42 11.29
C LEU A 11 5.58 -14.95 11.72
N LYS A 12 6.06 -15.43 12.87
CA LYS A 12 7.42 -15.11 13.35
C LYS A 12 8.47 -15.67 12.38
N GLN A 13 8.29 -16.89 11.90
CA GLN A 13 9.22 -17.52 10.95
C GLN A 13 9.23 -16.77 9.61
N ILE A 14 8.06 -16.39 9.09
CA ILE A 14 7.94 -15.56 7.87
C ILE A 14 8.63 -14.20 8.08
N ALA A 15 8.42 -13.55 9.23
CA ALA A 15 9.05 -12.27 9.53
C ALA A 15 10.58 -12.35 9.61
N VAL A 16 11.11 -13.42 10.20
CA VAL A 16 12.57 -13.64 10.29
C VAL A 16 13.17 -13.85 8.90
N ILE A 17 12.54 -14.69 8.07
CA ILE A 17 12.97 -14.91 6.68
C ILE A 17 12.98 -13.60 5.90
N LEU A 18 11.92 -12.78 6.04
CA LEU A 18 11.81 -11.51 5.33
C LEU A 18 12.88 -10.49 5.75
N VAL A 19 13.23 -10.46 7.05
CA VAL A 19 14.31 -9.59 7.56
C VAL A 19 15.68 -10.08 7.09
N GLU A 20 15.90 -11.39 7.07
CA GLU A 20 17.14 -11.99 6.57
C GLU A 20 17.34 -11.71 5.07
N ASP A 21 16.28 -11.88 4.27
CA ASP A 21 16.27 -11.56 2.84
C ASP A 21 16.56 -10.07 2.59
N LEU A 22 15.98 -9.17 3.41
CA LEU A 22 16.22 -7.73 3.33
C LEU A 22 17.66 -7.37 3.75
N ALA A 23 18.18 -7.99 4.80
CA ALA A 23 19.53 -7.74 5.32
C ALA A 23 20.63 -8.20 4.35
N ILE A 24 20.36 -9.23 3.55
CA ILE A 24 21.26 -9.67 2.48
C ILE A 24 21.09 -8.78 1.24
N SER A 25 19.85 -8.41 0.90
CA SER A 25 19.53 -7.79 -0.39
C SER A 25 19.57 -6.27 -0.40
N TRP A 26 19.70 -5.58 0.74
CA TRP A 26 19.58 -4.11 0.81
C TRP A 26 20.52 -3.36 -0.16
N LYS A 27 21.74 -3.88 -0.39
CA LYS A 27 22.70 -3.29 -1.35
C LYS A 27 22.20 -3.41 -2.79
N TYR A 28 21.68 -4.58 -3.16
CA TYR A 28 21.11 -4.80 -4.50
C TYR A 28 19.86 -3.97 -4.72
N ILE A 29 19.01 -3.83 -3.70
CA ILE A 29 17.83 -2.93 -3.72
C ILE A 29 18.27 -1.48 -3.93
N LEU A 30 19.30 -1.02 -3.21
CA LEU A 30 19.81 0.34 -3.33
C LEU A 30 20.42 0.61 -4.71
N VAL A 31 21.18 -0.36 -5.26
CA VAL A 31 21.72 -0.27 -6.63
C VAL A 31 20.60 -0.26 -7.67
N ALA A 32 19.60 -1.13 -7.54
CA ALA A 32 18.45 -1.18 -8.43
C ALA A 32 17.64 0.13 -8.38
N PHE A 33 17.46 0.70 -7.19
CA PHE A 33 16.80 2.00 -7.00
C PHE A 33 17.60 3.12 -7.67
N GLY A 34 18.93 3.14 -7.52
CA GLY A 34 19.81 4.10 -8.19
C GLY A 34 19.73 3.98 -9.72
N LEU A 35 19.79 2.76 -10.25
CA LEU A 35 19.68 2.51 -11.69
C LEU A 35 18.30 2.91 -12.23
N ALA A 36 17.23 2.58 -11.51
CA ALA A 36 15.87 3.00 -11.85
C ALA A 36 15.75 4.54 -11.85
N ALA A 37 16.31 5.23 -10.86
CA ALA A 37 16.31 6.69 -10.80
C ALA A 37 17.05 7.31 -11.99
N ILE A 38 18.19 6.73 -12.40
CA ILE A 38 18.93 7.16 -13.60
C ILE A 38 18.10 6.93 -14.86
N VAL A 39 17.48 5.75 -15.02
CA VAL A 39 16.61 5.43 -16.16
C VAL A 39 15.41 6.37 -16.21
N SER A 40 14.78 6.66 -15.07
CA SER A 40 13.68 7.62 -14.96
C SER A 40 14.12 9.05 -15.30
N PHE A 41 15.31 9.47 -14.86
CA PHE A 41 15.85 10.78 -15.22
C PHE A 41 16.13 10.87 -16.73
N LEU A 42 16.78 9.86 -17.30
CA LEU A 42 17.00 9.76 -18.74
C LEU A 42 15.68 9.77 -19.50
N TRP A 43 14.65 9.07 -18.99
CA TRP A 43 13.31 9.06 -19.57
C TRP A 43 12.64 10.44 -19.57
N ILE A 44 12.71 11.18 -18.46
CA ILE A 44 12.17 12.54 -18.36
C ILE A 44 12.86 13.47 -19.37
N VAL A 45 14.18 13.34 -19.53
CA VAL A 45 14.94 14.10 -20.53
C VAL A 45 14.57 13.66 -21.96
N LEU A 46 14.44 12.36 -22.21
CA LEU A 46 14.06 11.81 -23.52
C LEU A 46 12.68 12.31 -23.97
N MET A 47 11.72 12.38 -23.06
CA MET A 47 10.36 12.90 -23.31
C MET A 47 10.38 14.35 -23.82
N ARG A 48 11.39 15.14 -23.49
CA ARG A 48 11.47 16.52 -23.98
C ARG A 48 11.58 16.62 -25.51
N TRP A 49 12.39 15.74 -26.11
CA TRP A 49 12.69 15.79 -27.55
C TRP A 49 11.88 14.77 -28.34
N LEU A 50 11.46 13.67 -27.70
CA LEU A 50 10.80 12.55 -28.37
C LEU A 50 9.39 12.25 -27.87
N ALA A 51 8.76 13.03 -26.98
CA ALA A 51 7.40 12.72 -26.51
C ALA A 51 6.40 12.48 -27.65
N THR A 52 6.40 13.34 -28.67
CA THR A 52 5.50 13.21 -29.82
C THR A 52 5.77 11.91 -30.61
N PRO A 53 6.97 11.67 -31.17
CA PRO A 53 7.22 10.43 -31.91
C PRO A 53 7.11 9.17 -31.04
N LEU A 54 7.45 9.24 -29.76
CA LEU A 54 7.41 8.09 -28.84
C LEU A 54 5.99 7.64 -28.53
N VAL A 55 5.05 8.56 -28.30
CA VAL A 55 3.64 8.21 -28.08
C VAL A 55 3.03 7.62 -29.35
N TRP A 56 3.35 8.18 -30.52
CA TRP A 56 2.94 7.59 -31.79
C TRP A 56 3.52 6.19 -31.99
N LEU A 57 4.80 5.98 -31.66
CA LEU A 57 5.45 4.68 -31.71
C LEU A 57 4.78 3.68 -30.77
N GLY A 58 4.41 4.09 -29.55
CA GLY A 58 3.69 3.24 -28.61
C GLY A 58 2.30 2.84 -29.09
N ILE A 59 1.54 3.78 -29.64
CA ILE A 59 0.19 3.51 -30.18
C ILE A 59 0.26 2.61 -31.40
N ILE A 60 1.14 2.93 -32.35
CA ILE A 60 1.34 2.12 -33.56
C ILE A 60 1.86 0.74 -33.17
N GLY A 61 2.82 0.66 -32.25
CA GLY A 61 3.37 -0.59 -31.74
C GLY A 61 2.31 -1.48 -31.10
N PHE A 62 1.42 -0.91 -30.28
CA PHE A 62 0.31 -1.63 -29.68
C PHE A 62 -0.68 -2.17 -30.73
N ILE A 63 -1.06 -1.35 -31.72
CA ILE A 63 -1.93 -1.77 -32.83
C ILE A 63 -1.27 -2.87 -33.66
N VAL A 64 0.01 -2.72 -34.00
CA VAL A 64 0.78 -3.72 -34.75
C VAL A 64 0.88 -5.02 -33.96
N LEU A 65 1.16 -4.96 -32.66
CA LEU A 65 1.23 -6.15 -31.81
C LEU A 65 -0.11 -6.89 -31.77
N LEU A 66 -1.22 -6.17 -31.61
CA LEU A 66 -2.56 -6.79 -31.66
C LEU A 66 -2.89 -7.35 -33.05
N ALA A 67 -2.48 -6.68 -34.13
CA ALA A 67 -2.66 -7.16 -35.49
C ALA A 67 -1.83 -8.43 -35.75
N VAL A 68 -0.59 -8.50 -35.25
CA VAL A 68 0.27 -9.69 -35.33
C VAL A 68 -0.32 -10.84 -34.53
N ILE A 69 -0.78 -10.61 -33.29
CA ILE A 69 -1.43 -11.65 -32.49
C ILE A 69 -2.66 -12.20 -33.22
N THR A 70 -3.49 -11.32 -33.76
CA THR A 70 -4.69 -11.72 -34.51
C THR A 70 -4.31 -12.51 -35.76
N GLY A 71 -3.31 -12.05 -36.51
CA GLY A 71 -2.82 -12.74 -37.72
C GLY A 71 -2.22 -14.11 -37.43
N LEU A 72 -1.38 -14.22 -36.39
CA LEU A 72 -0.82 -15.50 -35.95
C LEU A 72 -1.90 -16.46 -35.48
N ALA A 73 -2.91 -15.97 -34.74
CA ALA A 73 -4.02 -16.79 -34.28
C ALA A 73 -4.85 -17.34 -35.44
N PHE A 74 -5.14 -16.53 -36.46
CA PHE A 74 -5.85 -16.99 -37.66
C PHE A 74 -5.00 -17.94 -38.52
N PHE A 75 -3.69 -17.70 -38.63
CA PHE A 75 -2.79 -18.58 -39.36
C PHE A 75 -2.70 -19.97 -38.71
N GLU A 76 -2.53 -20.02 -37.39
CA GLU A 76 -2.46 -21.29 -36.65
C GLU A 76 -3.82 -22.02 -36.70
N PHE A 77 -4.93 -21.28 -36.66
CA PHE A 77 -6.27 -21.85 -36.85
C PHE A 77 -6.42 -22.56 -38.20
N VAL A 78 -5.98 -21.94 -39.29
CA VAL A 78 -6.06 -22.55 -40.64
C VAL A 78 -5.20 -23.81 -40.71
N GLN A 79 -3.95 -23.76 -40.24
CA GLN A 79 -3.07 -24.93 -40.25
C GLN A 79 -3.61 -26.11 -39.43
N LEU A 80 -4.14 -25.82 -38.23
CA LEU A 80 -4.70 -26.85 -37.36
C LEU A 80 -6.03 -27.39 -37.89
N ARG A 81 -6.77 -26.62 -38.69
CA ARG A 81 -7.99 -27.08 -39.36
C ARG A 81 -7.65 -28.05 -40.49
N GLU A 82 -6.68 -27.71 -41.35
CA GLU A 82 -6.24 -28.58 -42.45
C GLU A 82 -5.68 -29.92 -41.96
N LYS A 83 -4.93 -29.92 -40.84
CA LYS A 83 -4.38 -31.15 -40.25
C LYS A 83 -5.43 -32.04 -39.56
N ASN A 84 -6.55 -31.45 -39.10
CA ASN A 84 -7.57 -32.16 -38.32
C ASN A 84 -8.83 -32.53 -39.11
N ASP A 85 -8.88 -32.31 -40.43
CA ASP A 85 -10.06 -32.53 -41.29
C ASP A 85 -10.59 -33.99 -41.26
N ASN A 86 -9.79 -34.94 -40.74
CA ASN A 86 -10.15 -36.36 -40.58
C ASN A 86 -10.47 -36.78 -39.13
N GLN A 87 -10.46 -35.88 -38.13
CA GLN A 87 -10.78 -36.23 -36.73
C GLN A 87 -12.03 -35.50 -36.23
N ILE A 88 -13.03 -36.29 -35.84
CA ILE A 88 -14.24 -35.85 -35.13
C ILE A 88 -13.83 -34.97 -33.95
N ILE A 89 -14.45 -33.81 -33.83
CA ILE A 89 -14.26 -32.76 -32.82
C ILE A 89 -13.93 -33.40 -31.46
N LYS A 90 -12.68 -33.25 -30.98
CA LYS A 90 -12.29 -33.68 -29.63
C LYS A 90 -13.18 -32.95 -28.63
N GLU A 91 -13.95 -33.69 -27.84
CA GLU A 91 -14.80 -33.13 -26.78
C GLU A 91 -13.99 -32.13 -25.92
N PHE A 92 -14.61 -31.00 -25.58
CA PHE A 92 -14.00 -30.01 -24.69
C PHE A 92 -13.82 -30.61 -23.29
N LYS A 93 -12.61 -31.10 -23.00
CA LYS A 93 -12.18 -31.51 -21.66
C LYS A 93 -11.42 -30.38 -20.96
N PHE A 94 -11.78 -30.08 -19.72
CA PHE A 94 -11.03 -29.18 -18.86
C PHE A 94 -9.83 -29.93 -18.28
N VAL A 95 -8.67 -29.79 -18.92
CA VAL A 95 -7.39 -30.36 -18.47
C VAL A 95 -6.42 -29.22 -18.29
N ALA A 96 -5.68 -29.18 -17.17
CA ALA A 96 -4.67 -28.16 -16.89
C ALA A 96 -3.36 -28.43 -17.66
N ASP A 97 -3.44 -28.56 -18.98
CA ASP A 97 -2.28 -28.73 -19.87
C ASP A 97 -2.28 -27.66 -20.97
N ALA A 98 -1.26 -26.81 -20.98
CA ALA A 98 -1.10 -25.74 -21.95
C ALA A 98 -0.87 -26.25 -23.38
N ASN A 99 -0.23 -27.41 -23.54
CA ASN A 99 0.03 -28.01 -24.85
C ASN A 99 -1.26 -28.54 -25.49
N TYR A 100 -2.21 -29.01 -24.67
CA TYR A 100 -3.53 -29.44 -25.12
C TYR A 100 -4.30 -28.28 -25.78
N TYR A 101 -4.40 -27.15 -25.09
CA TYR A 101 -5.09 -25.96 -25.63
C TYR A 101 -4.39 -25.37 -26.86
N ARG A 102 -3.05 -25.48 -26.96
CA ARG A 102 -2.30 -25.04 -28.16
C ARG A 102 -2.59 -25.90 -29.39
N SER A 103 -2.91 -27.17 -29.21
CA SER A 103 -3.16 -28.13 -30.31
C SER A 103 -4.60 -28.10 -30.86
N LEU A 104 -5.53 -27.42 -30.16
CA LEU A 104 -6.94 -27.35 -30.54
C LEU A 104 -7.18 -26.18 -31.49
N SER A 105 -7.86 -26.38 -32.62
CA SER A 105 -8.15 -25.28 -33.56
C SER A 105 -9.13 -24.25 -32.97
N ILE A 106 -10.06 -24.68 -32.12
CA ILE A 106 -11.11 -23.81 -31.56
C ILE A 106 -10.53 -22.74 -30.61
N THR A 107 -9.45 -23.02 -29.88
CA THR A 107 -8.82 -22.05 -28.96
C THR A 107 -8.21 -20.88 -29.73
N TRP A 108 -7.52 -21.16 -30.84
CA TRP A 108 -6.96 -20.13 -31.72
C TRP A 108 -8.03 -19.27 -32.39
N LEU A 109 -9.19 -19.87 -32.75
CA LEU A 109 -10.34 -19.12 -33.24
C LEU A 109 -10.91 -18.17 -32.17
N ILE A 110 -11.05 -18.64 -30.93
CA ILE A 110 -11.52 -17.79 -29.82
C ILE A 110 -10.53 -16.64 -29.56
N ILE A 111 -9.23 -16.93 -29.50
CA ILE A 111 -8.18 -15.93 -29.31
C ILE A 111 -8.20 -14.90 -30.44
N GLY A 112 -8.31 -15.35 -31.70
CA GLY A 112 -8.35 -14.47 -32.87
C GLY A 112 -9.58 -13.57 -32.91
N ILE A 113 -10.76 -14.07 -32.55
CA ILE A 113 -11.99 -13.26 -32.46
C ILE A 113 -11.85 -12.22 -31.33
N LEU A 114 -11.40 -12.63 -30.14
CA LEU A 114 -11.23 -11.72 -29.00
C LEU A 114 -10.19 -10.63 -29.29
N SER A 115 -9.02 -11.01 -29.85
CA SER A 115 -7.98 -10.05 -30.20
C SER A 115 -8.40 -9.14 -31.36
N GLY A 116 -9.19 -9.65 -32.32
CA GLY A 116 -9.76 -8.86 -33.42
C GLY A 116 -10.76 -7.81 -32.94
N ILE A 117 -11.65 -8.15 -32.00
CA ILE A 117 -12.56 -7.18 -31.37
C ILE A 117 -11.76 -6.13 -30.60
N LEU A 118 -10.75 -6.54 -29.83
CA LEU A 118 -9.89 -5.62 -29.10
C LEU A 118 -9.12 -4.67 -30.03
N LEU A 119 -8.58 -5.18 -31.14
CA LEU A 119 -7.93 -4.39 -32.18
C LEU A 119 -8.89 -3.36 -32.78
N LEU A 120 -10.11 -3.76 -33.12
CA LEU A 120 -11.13 -2.86 -33.67
C LEU A 120 -11.49 -1.74 -32.69
N ILE A 121 -11.69 -2.07 -31.40
CA ILE A 121 -11.97 -1.08 -30.35
C ILE A 121 -10.77 -0.14 -30.19
N ALA A 122 -9.55 -0.66 -30.11
CA ALA A 122 -8.34 0.13 -29.95
C ALA A 122 -8.15 1.13 -31.12
N VAL A 123 -8.34 0.67 -32.37
CA VAL A 123 -8.27 1.54 -33.55
C VAL A 123 -9.38 2.60 -33.50
N LEU A 124 -10.62 2.23 -33.18
CA LEU A 124 -11.73 3.17 -33.10
C LEU A 124 -11.47 4.27 -32.05
N ILE A 125 -10.98 3.88 -30.86
CA ILE A 125 -10.60 4.82 -29.80
C ILE A 125 -9.51 5.79 -30.31
N VAL A 126 -8.47 5.27 -30.97
CA VAL A 126 -7.37 6.10 -31.49
C VAL A 126 -7.88 7.08 -32.56
N LEU A 127 -8.77 6.64 -33.46
CA LEU A 127 -9.36 7.51 -34.50
C LEU A 127 -10.22 8.63 -33.88
N VAL A 128 -11.07 8.30 -32.91
CA VAL A 128 -11.92 9.29 -32.23
C VAL A 128 -11.08 10.28 -31.40
N LEU A 129 -10.04 9.79 -30.72
CA LEU A 129 -9.21 10.59 -29.85
C LEU A 129 -8.05 11.29 -30.57
N PHE A 130 -7.83 11.06 -31.87
CA PHE A 130 -6.68 11.59 -32.63
C PHE A 130 -6.49 13.10 -32.46
N LYS A 131 -7.59 13.87 -32.53
CA LYS A 131 -7.57 15.33 -32.33
C LYS A 131 -7.23 15.72 -30.88
N ARG A 132 -7.83 15.02 -29.90
CA ARG A 132 -7.59 15.27 -28.47
C ARG A 132 -6.18 14.87 -28.05
N LEU A 133 -5.66 13.78 -28.61
CA LEU A 133 -4.31 13.27 -28.38
C LEU A 133 -3.26 14.30 -28.80
N ARG A 134 -3.42 14.95 -29.96
CA ARG A 134 -2.50 16.00 -30.39
C ARG A 134 -2.43 17.17 -29.41
N ILE A 135 -3.57 17.60 -28.89
CA ILE A 135 -3.65 18.68 -27.89
C ILE A 135 -2.94 18.24 -26.60
N ALA A 136 -3.23 17.02 -26.14
CA ALA A 136 -2.60 16.46 -24.94
C ALA A 136 -1.08 16.32 -25.08
N LEU A 137 -0.57 15.95 -26.26
CA LEU A 137 0.86 15.85 -26.54
C LEU A 137 1.57 17.21 -26.42
N THR A 138 0.94 18.29 -26.91
CA THR A 138 1.48 19.65 -26.72
C THR A 138 1.56 20.02 -25.23
N ILE A 139 0.55 19.66 -24.45
CA ILE A 139 0.55 19.90 -22.99
C ILE A 139 1.68 19.11 -22.31
N LEU A 140 1.87 17.83 -22.67
CA LEU A 140 2.96 17.00 -22.14
C LEU A 140 4.34 17.58 -22.48
N GLN A 141 4.52 18.09 -23.69
CA GLN A 141 5.78 18.70 -24.11
C GLN A 141 6.07 19.99 -23.32
N GLU A 142 5.07 20.86 -23.13
CA GLU A 142 5.20 22.07 -22.32
C GLU A 142 5.44 21.75 -20.83
N ALA A 143 4.77 20.72 -20.29
CA ALA A 143 4.98 20.27 -18.92
C ALA A 143 6.42 19.76 -18.71
N SER A 144 6.95 18.95 -19.64
CA SER A 144 8.34 18.49 -19.57
C SER A 144 9.35 19.64 -19.62
N THR A 145 9.03 20.69 -20.37
CA THR A 145 9.84 21.91 -20.45
C THR A 145 9.80 22.71 -19.14
N ALA A 146 8.64 22.74 -18.46
CA ALA A 146 8.50 23.36 -17.15
C ALA A 146 9.35 22.66 -16.06
N VAL A 147 9.38 21.33 -16.07
CA VAL A 147 10.21 20.52 -15.17
C VAL A 147 11.69 20.82 -15.38
N ALA A 148 12.14 20.88 -16.64
CA ALA A 148 13.54 21.18 -16.97
C ALA A 148 13.99 22.59 -16.56
N TYR A 149 13.07 23.57 -16.54
CA TYR A 149 13.40 24.94 -16.15
C TYR A 149 13.76 25.03 -14.65
N ASN A 150 13.07 24.27 -13.80
CA ASN A 150 13.33 24.21 -12.37
C ASN A 150 13.94 22.86 -12.01
N PHE A 151 15.26 22.75 -12.14
CA PHE A 151 16.01 21.50 -11.87
C PHE A 151 15.66 20.84 -10.53
N PHE A 152 15.36 21.63 -9.49
CA PHE A 152 14.97 21.11 -8.18
C PHE A 152 13.63 20.34 -8.17
N ILE A 153 12.73 20.54 -9.14
CA ILE A 153 11.48 19.76 -9.26
C ILE A 153 11.80 18.27 -9.45
N LEU A 154 12.88 17.95 -10.16
CA LEU A 154 13.30 16.57 -10.37
C LEU A 154 13.64 15.85 -9.06
N PHE A 155 14.17 16.59 -8.07
CA PHE A 155 14.50 16.04 -6.76
C PHE A 155 13.32 16.06 -5.80
N TRP A 156 12.23 16.76 -6.14
CA TRP A 156 11.04 16.83 -5.31
C TRP A 156 10.51 15.44 -4.94
N PRO A 157 10.39 14.43 -5.82
CA PRO A 157 9.90 13.09 -5.48
C PRO A 157 10.65 12.38 -4.34
N PHE A 158 11.91 12.73 -4.06
CA PHE A 158 12.65 12.14 -2.94
C PHE A 158 12.14 12.60 -1.58
N ILE A 159 11.66 13.85 -1.47
CA ILE A 159 11.13 14.40 -0.21
C ILE A 159 9.87 13.66 0.26
N PRO A 160 8.78 13.53 -0.54
CA PRO A 160 7.64 12.74 -0.15
C PRO A 160 8.03 11.27 0.00
N LEU A 161 8.95 10.71 -0.78
CA LEU A 161 9.40 9.32 -0.57
C LEU A 161 9.98 9.10 0.83
N ILE A 162 10.88 9.99 1.28
CA ILE A 162 11.44 9.95 2.63
C ILE A 162 10.34 10.10 3.68
N LEU A 163 9.38 11.01 3.47
CA LEU A 163 8.23 11.17 4.36
C LEU A 163 7.36 9.92 4.43
N HIS A 164 7.07 9.26 3.31
CA HIS A 164 6.31 8.01 3.28
C HIS A 164 7.03 6.88 4.02
N ILE A 165 8.36 6.73 3.83
CA ILE A 165 9.17 5.76 4.58
C ILE A 165 9.12 6.10 6.08
N GLY A 166 9.22 7.37 6.45
CA GLY A 166 9.12 7.82 7.84
C GLY A 166 7.75 7.54 8.46
N ILE A 167 6.66 7.81 7.73
CA ILE A 167 5.29 7.52 8.17
C ILE A 167 5.07 6.02 8.34
N PHE A 168 5.55 5.21 7.39
CA PHE A 168 5.46 3.76 7.47
C PHE A 168 6.24 3.22 8.67
N ALA A 169 7.48 3.65 8.87
CA ALA A 169 8.29 3.26 10.02
C ALA A 169 7.64 3.68 11.35
N TYR A 170 7.10 4.89 11.43
CA TYR A 170 6.38 5.41 12.59
C TYR A 170 5.13 4.58 12.90
N TRP A 171 4.34 4.23 11.87
CA TRP A 171 3.17 3.37 12.02
C TRP A 171 3.53 1.97 12.49
N VAL A 172 4.57 1.34 11.92
CA VAL A 172 5.07 0.03 12.38
C VAL A 172 5.54 0.11 13.84
N ALA A 173 6.25 1.16 14.23
CA ALA A 173 6.69 1.33 15.62
C ALA A 173 5.50 1.46 16.59
N ILE A 174 4.49 2.28 16.26
CA ILE A 174 3.29 2.45 17.08
C ILE A 174 2.49 1.15 17.18
N THR A 175 2.26 0.48 16.05
CA THR A 175 1.47 -0.77 16.02
C THR A 175 2.12 -1.86 16.85
N ILE A 176 3.45 -2.03 16.76
CA ILE A 176 4.21 -2.94 17.62
C ILE A 176 4.09 -2.52 19.08
N TYR A 177 4.34 -1.25 19.40
CA TYR A 177 4.24 -0.75 20.77
C TYR A 177 2.86 -1.01 21.36
N LEU A 178 1.78 -0.66 20.64
CA LEU A 178 0.40 -0.91 21.04
C LEU A 178 0.07 -2.40 21.12
N ALA A 179 0.64 -3.24 20.26
CA ALA A 179 0.41 -4.69 20.32
C ALA A 179 1.08 -5.32 21.55
N THR A 180 2.25 -4.80 21.94
CA THR A 180 3.06 -5.29 23.07
C THR A 180 2.70 -4.67 24.42
N ALA A 181 1.93 -3.57 24.46
CA ALA A 181 1.60 -2.83 25.68
C ALA A 181 0.66 -3.58 26.66
N ARG A 182 0.22 -4.80 26.34
CA ARG A 182 -0.70 -5.57 27.19
C ARG A 182 -0.01 -6.17 28.41
N LYS A 183 -0.68 -6.17 29.55
CA LYS A 183 -0.20 -6.82 30.78
C LYS A 183 -0.71 -8.26 30.87
N PRO A 184 0.08 -9.20 31.42
CA PRO A 184 -0.40 -10.54 31.69
C PRO A 184 -1.41 -10.52 32.84
N ILE A 185 -2.59 -11.10 32.64
CA ILE A 185 -3.60 -11.32 33.66
C ILE A 185 -3.53 -12.79 34.08
N TYR A 186 -3.42 -13.01 35.39
CA TYR A 186 -3.43 -14.34 36.00
C TYR A 186 -4.77 -14.57 36.68
N ARG A 187 -5.32 -15.78 36.53
CA ARG A 187 -6.60 -16.18 37.13
C ARG A 187 -6.41 -17.43 37.98
N ILE A 188 -7.21 -17.52 39.03
CA ILE A 188 -7.26 -18.68 39.90
C ILE A 188 -7.91 -19.84 39.14
N THR A 189 -7.22 -20.97 39.08
CA THR A 189 -7.66 -22.21 38.45
C THR A 189 -7.45 -23.37 39.41
N GLY A 190 -8.43 -24.27 39.53
CA GLY A 190 -8.34 -25.37 40.50
C GLY A 190 -9.63 -26.14 40.71
N SER A 191 -9.68 -26.95 41.79
CA SER A 191 -10.92 -27.61 42.22
C SER A 191 -11.85 -26.62 42.94
N GLN A 192 -13.14 -26.63 42.60
CA GLN A 192 -14.14 -25.74 43.22
C GLN A 192 -14.27 -25.97 44.73
N SER A 193 -14.19 -27.23 45.18
CA SER A 193 -14.21 -27.61 46.60
C SER A 193 -13.09 -26.97 47.40
N ASP A 194 -11.93 -26.85 46.78
CA ASP A 194 -10.72 -26.37 47.43
C ASP A 194 -10.70 -24.83 47.41
N ALA A 195 -11.21 -24.22 46.34
CA ALA A 195 -11.37 -22.78 46.21
C ALA A 195 -12.37 -22.22 47.25
N ASP A 196 -13.52 -22.87 47.42
CA ASP A 196 -14.55 -22.45 48.38
C ASP A 196 -14.05 -22.57 49.83
N SER A 197 -13.17 -23.52 50.13
CA SER A 197 -12.57 -23.69 51.46
C SER A 197 -11.61 -22.55 51.87
N MET A 198 -11.15 -21.75 50.90
CA MET A 198 -10.25 -20.61 51.08
C MET A 198 -10.95 -19.25 50.85
N ASP A 199 -12.28 -19.23 50.72
CA ASP A 199 -13.06 -18.05 50.30
C ASP A 199 -12.57 -17.47 48.95
N LEU A 200 -12.06 -18.31 48.05
CA LEU A 200 -11.57 -17.93 46.73
C LEU A 200 -12.58 -18.33 45.65
N THR A 201 -12.80 -17.46 44.66
CA THR A 201 -13.66 -17.79 43.52
C THR A 201 -12.80 -18.14 42.30
N ILE A 202 -13.06 -19.31 41.68
CA ILE A 202 -12.40 -19.71 40.42
C ILE A 202 -12.66 -18.64 39.35
N GLY A 203 -11.59 -18.25 38.64
CA GLY A 203 -11.64 -17.21 37.61
C GLY A 203 -11.43 -15.78 38.12
N GLN A 204 -11.31 -15.55 39.43
CA GLN A 204 -10.85 -14.28 39.98
C GLN A 204 -9.40 -14.00 39.60
N ILE A 205 -9.06 -12.71 39.51
CA ILE A 205 -7.71 -12.23 39.17
C ILE A 205 -6.81 -12.39 40.40
N CYS A 206 -5.60 -12.90 40.20
CA CYS A 206 -4.61 -13.11 41.27
C CYS A 206 -3.25 -12.52 40.87
N ASP A 207 -2.46 -12.08 41.85
CA ASP A 207 -1.07 -11.66 41.66
C ASP A 207 -0.14 -12.86 41.94
N PRO A 208 0.60 -13.37 40.94
CA PRO A 208 1.47 -14.52 41.12
C PRO A 208 2.59 -14.27 42.15
N LYS A 209 2.96 -13.01 42.43
CA LYS A 209 3.98 -12.69 43.44
C LYS A 209 3.49 -12.79 44.87
N LYS A 210 2.18 -12.65 45.08
CA LYS A 210 1.53 -12.70 46.40
C LYS A 210 0.82 -14.04 46.64
N TRP A 211 0.88 -14.94 45.66
CA TRP A 211 0.19 -16.21 45.72
C TRP A 211 0.95 -17.20 46.62
N ASN A 212 0.31 -17.62 47.71
CA ASN A 212 0.85 -18.63 48.62
C ASN A 212 0.24 -19.99 48.28
N ASN A 213 1.04 -20.89 47.71
CA ASN A 213 0.64 -22.27 47.48
C ASN A 213 0.57 -22.99 48.82
N ASN A 214 -0.63 -23.18 49.37
CA ASN A 214 -0.81 -24.06 50.50
C ASN A 214 -0.56 -25.51 50.03
N ALA A 215 0.49 -26.14 50.55
CA ALA A 215 0.89 -27.49 50.21
C ALA A 215 -0.22 -28.50 50.60
N GLY A 216 -1.11 -28.82 49.67
CA GLY A 216 -2.19 -29.78 49.86
C GLY A 216 -3.47 -29.56 49.06
N MET A 217 -3.63 -28.42 48.36
CA MET A 217 -4.83 -28.09 47.58
C MET A 217 -4.52 -27.86 46.09
N ASN A 218 -5.44 -28.28 45.21
CA ASN A 218 -5.29 -28.15 43.76
C ASN A 218 -5.78 -26.77 43.29
N VAL A 219 -5.21 -25.68 43.80
CA VAL A 219 -5.57 -24.30 43.43
C VAL A 219 -4.31 -23.53 43.07
N GLU A 220 -4.21 -23.07 41.84
CA GLU A 220 -3.06 -22.36 41.29
C GLU A 220 -3.46 -21.06 40.59
N CYS A 221 -2.60 -20.05 40.70
CA CYS A 221 -2.71 -18.81 39.96
C CYS A 221 -2.01 -18.95 38.59
N MET A 222 -2.78 -19.26 37.54
CA MET A 222 -2.23 -19.49 36.21
C MET A 222 -2.43 -18.28 35.28
N PHE A 223 -1.53 -18.12 34.32
CA PHE A 223 -1.68 -17.14 33.25
C PHE A 223 -2.92 -17.48 32.41
N SER A 224 -3.82 -16.51 32.25
CA SER A 224 -5.03 -16.67 31.45
C SER A 224 -4.87 -15.99 30.09
N GLU A 225 -4.63 -14.67 30.10
CA GLU A 225 -4.65 -13.86 28.89
C GLU A 225 -3.84 -12.57 29.06
N TYR A 226 -3.45 -11.95 27.95
CA TYR A 226 -2.87 -10.59 27.93
C TYR A 226 -4.00 -9.57 27.76
N GLY A 227 -4.23 -8.73 28.77
CA GLY A 227 -5.35 -7.80 28.81
C GLY A 227 -5.16 -6.64 29.78
N TYR A 228 -6.25 -5.91 30.05
CA TYR A 228 -6.29 -4.85 31.05
C TYR A 228 -6.78 -5.40 32.39
N ASP A 229 -6.05 -5.10 33.47
CA ASP A 229 -6.48 -5.43 34.83
C ASP A 229 -7.48 -4.38 35.34
N PRO A 230 -8.74 -4.75 35.63
CA PRO A 230 -9.76 -3.85 36.15
C PRO A 230 -9.44 -3.29 37.55
N GLN A 231 -8.45 -3.84 38.27
CA GLN A 231 -7.98 -3.33 39.57
C GLN A 231 -6.82 -2.34 39.45
N VAL A 232 -6.43 -1.94 38.24
CA VAL A 232 -5.51 -0.80 38.06
C VAL A 232 -6.16 0.44 38.66
N ASP A 233 -5.60 0.88 39.78
CA ASP A 233 -6.02 2.08 40.49
C ASP A 233 -5.66 3.32 39.66
N LEU A 234 -6.56 3.65 38.75
CA LEU A 234 -6.45 4.78 37.86
C LEU A 234 -6.54 6.12 38.63
N ASP A 235 -7.07 6.10 39.86
CA ASP A 235 -7.12 7.27 40.73
C ASP A 235 -5.73 7.65 41.22
N ASN A 236 -4.92 6.67 41.62
CA ASN A 236 -3.53 6.89 42.01
C ASN A 236 -2.60 7.27 40.83
N ILE A 237 -2.84 6.72 39.64
CA ILE A 237 -2.00 7.00 38.44
C ILE A 237 -2.36 8.34 37.80
N LEU A 238 -3.66 8.68 37.72
CA LEU A 238 -4.15 9.89 37.07
C LEU A 238 -4.61 10.93 38.10
N ASN A 239 -3.83 11.10 39.16
CA ASN A 239 -4.07 12.10 40.19
C ASN A 239 -4.15 13.51 39.55
N GLY A 240 -5.24 14.23 39.80
CA GLY A 240 -5.49 15.57 39.26
C GLY A 240 -6.12 15.63 37.86
N THR A 241 -6.41 14.51 37.22
CA THR A 241 -7.12 14.50 35.92
C THR A 241 -8.64 14.52 36.07
N GLY A 242 -9.33 15.17 35.13
CA GLY A 242 -10.79 15.25 35.12
C GLY A 242 -11.48 13.89 34.95
N LYS A 243 -12.64 13.72 35.58
CA LYS A 243 -13.48 12.48 35.54
C LYS A 243 -13.70 11.93 34.13
N HIS A 244 -13.83 12.80 33.13
CA HIS A 244 -14.02 12.41 31.73
C HIS A 244 -12.78 11.73 31.13
N PHE A 245 -11.58 12.22 31.45
CA PHE A 245 -10.34 11.61 30.96
C PHE A 245 -10.12 10.22 31.56
N LYS A 246 -10.41 10.04 32.85
CA LYS A 246 -10.37 8.72 33.51
C LYS A 246 -11.33 7.72 32.85
N SER A 247 -12.56 8.15 32.57
CA SER A 247 -13.56 7.32 31.87
C SER A 247 -13.11 6.94 30.46
N PHE A 248 -12.55 7.88 29.71
CA PHE A 248 -11.98 7.61 28.38
C PHE A 248 -10.84 6.59 28.43
N ILE A 249 -9.89 6.76 29.35
CA ILE A 249 -8.76 5.81 29.50
C ILE A 249 -9.27 4.42 29.87
N SER A 250 -10.25 4.30 30.77
CA SER A 250 -10.89 3.02 31.08
C SER A 250 -11.54 2.38 29.84
N PHE A 251 -12.24 3.17 29.02
CA PHE A 251 -12.88 2.69 27.80
C PHE A 251 -11.88 2.22 26.74
N VAL A 252 -10.81 3.00 26.51
CA VAL A 252 -9.73 2.63 25.58
C VAL A 252 -9.00 1.38 26.06
N ASN A 253 -8.77 1.27 27.38
CA ASN A 253 -8.11 0.12 27.96
C ASN A 253 -8.94 -1.15 27.85
N GLN A 254 -10.27 -1.05 28.00
CA GLN A 254 -11.19 -2.16 27.78
C GLN A 254 -11.25 -2.55 26.29
N ASN A 255 -11.15 -1.58 25.37
CA ASN A 255 -11.24 -1.78 23.93
C ASN A 255 -9.88 -1.61 23.23
N GLN A 256 -8.95 -2.54 23.46
CA GLN A 256 -7.58 -2.50 22.91
C GLN A 256 -7.50 -2.49 21.38
N TRP A 257 -8.57 -2.87 20.67
CA TRP A 257 -8.64 -2.79 19.21
C TRP A 257 -8.78 -1.33 18.71
N LEU A 258 -9.32 -0.43 19.53
CA LEU A 258 -9.60 0.96 19.14
C LEU A 258 -8.32 1.77 18.85
N PRO A 259 -7.27 1.74 19.71
CA PRO A 259 -5.97 2.34 19.38
C PRO A 259 -5.35 1.79 18.09
N GLN A 260 -5.53 0.49 17.81
CA GLN A 260 -5.00 -0.13 16.62
C GLN A 260 -5.69 0.39 15.36
N VAL A 261 -7.03 0.48 15.37
CA VAL A 261 -7.82 1.08 14.27
C VAL A 261 -7.45 2.55 14.09
N PHE A 262 -7.30 3.31 15.18
CA PHE A 262 -6.85 4.69 15.12
C PHE A 262 -5.45 4.83 14.50
N SER A 263 -4.52 3.93 14.82
CA SER A 263 -3.18 3.95 14.23
C SER A 263 -3.21 3.72 12.71
N VAL A 264 -4.07 2.82 12.22
CA VAL A 264 -4.29 2.57 10.78
C VAL A 264 -4.91 3.79 10.11
N PHE A 265 -5.91 4.40 10.74
CA PHE A 265 -6.49 5.65 10.27
C PHE A 265 -5.44 6.76 10.15
N MET A 266 -4.61 6.95 11.18
CA MET A 266 -3.52 7.93 11.17
C MET A 266 -2.51 7.66 10.04
N PHE A 267 -2.21 6.40 9.73
CA PHE A 267 -1.33 6.04 8.62
C PHE A 267 -1.91 6.48 7.27
N PHE A 268 -3.18 6.19 6.99
CA PHE A 268 -3.83 6.63 5.76
C PHE A 268 -3.93 8.16 5.68
N TRP A 269 -4.27 8.81 6.80
CA TRP A 269 -4.36 10.26 6.86
C TRP A 269 -3.03 10.95 6.57
N LEU A 270 -1.94 10.52 7.22
CA LEU A 270 -0.61 11.09 7.00
C LEU A 270 -0.07 10.80 5.58
N THR A 271 -0.42 9.66 5.01
CA THR A 271 -0.10 9.32 3.61
C THR A 271 -0.82 10.26 2.65
N ALA A 272 -2.14 10.41 2.79
CA ALA A 272 -2.94 11.34 2.00
C ALA A 272 -2.49 12.80 2.18
N PHE A 273 -2.09 13.18 3.39
CA PHE A 273 -1.53 14.49 3.70
C PHE A 273 -0.22 14.74 2.93
N THR A 274 0.68 13.76 2.91
CA THR A 274 1.97 13.86 2.21
C THR A 274 1.77 13.96 0.69
N ILE A 275 0.82 13.21 0.14
CA ILE A 275 0.42 13.31 -1.28
C ILE A 275 -0.13 14.70 -1.58
N GLY A 276 -1.12 15.17 -0.80
CA GLY A 276 -1.73 16.48 -1.00
C GLY A 276 -0.74 17.64 -0.86
N LEU A 277 0.21 17.55 0.08
CA LEU A 277 1.31 18.50 0.20
C LEU A 277 2.17 18.49 -1.07
N SER A 278 2.54 17.30 -1.57
CA SER A 278 3.37 17.18 -2.77
C SER A 278 2.71 17.77 -4.02
N GLU A 279 1.41 17.54 -4.19
CA GLU A 279 0.62 18.06 -5.31
C GLU A 279 0.49 19.59 -5.23
N LEU A 280 0.20 20.13 -4.05
CA LEU A 280 0.06 21.58 -3.87
C LEU A 280 1.37 22.32 -4.13
N VAL A 281 2.49 21.76 -3.69
CA VAL A 281 3.82 22.34 -3.93
C VAL A 281 4.12 22.38 -5.42
N LEU A 282 3.93 21.26 -6.12
CA LEU A 282 4.14 21.16 -7.56
C LEU A 282 3.20 22.09 -8.34
N ALA A 283 1.91 22.12 -7.99
CA ALA A 283 0.94 23.02 -8.59
C ALA A 283 1.37 24.49 -8.44
N GLY A 284 1.87 24.88 -7.26
CA GLY A 284 2.38 26.23 -7.04
C GLY A 284 3.64 26.57 -7.85
N VAL A 285 4.49 25.59 -8.16
CA VAL A 285 5.65 25.77 -9.04
C VAL A 285 5.22 25.91 -10.51
N TYR A 286 4.30 25.06 -10.98
CA TYR A 286 3.79 25.13 -12.35
C TYR A 286 2.96 26.39 -12.61
N ALA A 287 2.18 26.84 -11.63
CA ALA A 287 1.49 28.13 -11.70
C ALA A 287 2.49 29.28 -11.89
N ARG A 288 3.62 29.28 -11.17
CA ARG A 288 4.65 30.29 -11.40
C ARG A 288 5.32 30.17 -12.76
N TYR A 289 5.61 28.95 -13.21
CA TYR A 289 6.16 28.73 -14.55
C TYR A 289 5.25 29.30 -15.64
N TYR A 290 3.94 29.14 -15.52
CA TYR A 290 3.01 29.57 -16.57
C TYR A 290 2.69 31.07 -16.50
N TRP A 291 2.57 31.66 -15.30
CA TRP A 291 2.17 33.06 -15.13
C TRP A 291 3.35 34.05 -14.98
N ASP A 292 4.47 33.68 -14.37
CA ASP A 292 5.61 34.59 -14.12
C ASP A 292 6.66 34.59 -15.25
N LYS A 293 6.72 33.53 -16.07
CA LYS A 293 7.70 33.37 -17.17
C LYS A 293 7.73 34.55 -18.14
N ARG A 294 6.60 35.23 -18.35
CA ARG A 294 6.49 36.35 -19.29
C ARG A 294 6.88 37.72 -18.70
N ARG A 295 6.88 37.88 -17.38
CA ARG A 295 7.02 39.21 -16.75
C ARG A 295 8.37 39.46 -16.09
N PHE A 296 8.96 38.47 -15.43
CA PHE A 296 10.15 38.70 -14.59
C PHE A 296 11.26 37.64 -14.73
N GLY A 297 11.06 36.63 -15.59
CA GLY A 297 11.88 35.41 -15.56
C GLY A 297 11.56 34.57 -14.32
N ILE A 298 11.85 33.27 -14.35
CA ILE A 298 11.51 32.39 -13.23
C ILE A 298 12.75 32.27 -12.32
N PRO A 299 12.66 32.67 -11.04
CA PRO A 299 13.77 32.52 -10.10
C PRO A 299 14.05 31.04 -9.79
N ARG A 300 15.34 30.68 -9.65
CA ARG A 300 15.81 29.31 -9.37
C ARG A 300 15.26 28.69 -8.08
N SER A 301 14.73 29.50 -7.16
CA SER A 301 14.15 29.09 -5.87
C SER A 301 12.64 28.83 -5.89
N SER A 302 12.02 28.70 -7.07
CA SER A 302 10.56 28.55 -7.21
C SER A 302 9.97 27.42 -6.35
N LEU A 303 10.67 26.28 -6.25
CA LEU A 303 10.26 25.13 -5.43
C LEU A 303 10.23 25.46 -3.93
N GLY A 304 11.31 26.00 -3.38
CA GLY A 304 11.41 26.30 -1.96
C GLY A 304 10.38 27.34 -1.51
N VAL A 305 10.11 28.35 -2.34
CA VAL A 305 9.09 29.35 -2.04
C VAL A 305 7.67 28.77 -2.16
N SER A 306 7.41 27.87 -3.12
CA SER A 306 6.13 27.16 -3.21
C SER A 306 5.90 26.26 -1.99
N PHE A 307 6.94 25.55 -1.55
CA PHE A 307 6.93 24.73 -0.34
C PHE A 307 6.66 25.54 0.92
N PHE A 308 7.38 26.65 1.11
CA PHE A 308 7.15 27.54 2.24
C PHE A 308 5.71 28.07 2.26
N ARG A 309 5.19 28.49 1.10
CA ARG A 309 3.80 28.96 0.99
C ARG A 309 2.80 27.85 1.32
N ALA A 310 3.04 26.61 0.87
CA ALA A 310 2.20 25.47 1.19
C ALA A 310 2.13 25.20 2.70
N ILE A 311 3.29 25.24 3.39
CA ILE A 311 3.36 25.03 4.84
C ILE A 311 2.74 26.17 5.62
N VAL A 312 3.01 27.43 5.26
CA VAL A 312 2.57 28.58 6.07
C VAL A 312 1.09 28.89 5.86
N PHE A 313 0.59 28.79 4.63
CA PHE A 313 -0.75 29.29 4.30
C PHE A 313 -1.78 28.21 3.98
N HIS A 314 -1.36 26.99 3.62
CA HIS A 314 -2.28 25.96 3.11
C HIS A 314 -2.28 24.65 3.89
N LEU A 315 -1.50 24.56 4.98
CA LEU A 315 -1.40 23.35 5.79
C LEU A 315 -2.75 22.87 6.30
N GLY A 316 -3.61 23.80 6.76
CA GLY A 316 -4.96 23.49 7.25
C GLY A 316 -5.86 22.90 6.15
N THR A 317 -5.81 23.45 4.94
CA THR A 317 -6.60 22.93 3.80
C THR A 317 -6.10 21.55 3.38
N ILE A 318 -4.78 21.32 3.36
CA ILE A 318 -4.20 20.00 3.08
C ILE A 318 -4.60 19.00 4.16
N ALA A 319 -4.52 19.38 5.44
CA ALA A 319 -4.92 18.54 6.57
C ALA A 319 -6.40 18.16 6.51
N PHE A 320 -7.26 19.12 6.19
CA PHE A 320 -8.70 18.86 6.05
C PHE A 320 -9.03 18.01 4.83
N GLY A 321 -8.43 18.28 3.66
CA GLY A 321 -8.64 17.47 2.46
C GLY A 321 -8.16 16.03 2.61
N SER A 322 -6.97 15.85 3.20
CA SER A 322 -6.44 14.51 3.52
C SER A 322 -7.27 13.77 4.56
N LEU A 323 -7.90 14.49 5.50
CA LEU A 323 -8.80 13.90 6.49
C LEU A 323 -10.02 13.26 5.81
N ILE A 324 -10.61 13.96 4.84
CA ILE A 324 -11.75 13.42 4.07
C ILE A 324 -11.34 12.16 3.32
N ILE A 325 -10.18 12.18 2.65
CA ILE A 325 -9.65 11.01 1.91
C ILE A 325 -9.41 9.82 2.85
N ALA A 326 -8.97 10.07 4.09
CA ALA A 326 -8.73 8.99 5.06
C ALA A 326 -10.01 8.38 5.65
N ILE A 327 -11.14 9.09 5.57
CA ILE A 327 -12.44 8.65 6.10
C ILE A 327 -13.23 7.83 5.07
N VAL A 328 -13.10 8.14 3.77
CA VAL A 328 -13.88 7.55 2.67
C VAL A 328 -13.23 6.27 2.15
#